data_AF-J9FMV7-F1
#
_entry.id   AF-J9FMV7-F1
#
_cell.length_a   1.000
_cell.length_b   1.000
_cell.length_c   1.000
_cell.angle_alpha   90.00
_cell.angle_beta   90.00
_cell.angle_gamma   90.00
#
_symmetry.space_group_name_H-M   'P 1'
#
loop_
_entity.id
_entity.type
_entity.pdbx_description
1 polymer ?
#
loop_
_entity_poly.entity_id
_entity_poly.type
_entity_poly.pdbx_seq_one_letter_code
_entity_poly.pdbx_strand_id
1 'polypeptide(L)' 'MTLKDYVESLKEKSIAVIGIGISNRPLIELLLNSGCNVTACDMRSFEELGEYGVKLREMGAKLKLGEDYLDDLNQD' A
#
# COMPACT_ATOMS: atom_id res chain seq x y z
N MET A 1 22.10 -9.03 4.81
CA MET A 1 21.01 -8.31 4.12
C MET A 1 20.40 -7.33 5.11
N THR A 2 20.41 -6.04 4.80
CA THR A 2 19.76 -5.02 5.63
C THR A 2 18.30 -4.83 5.19
N LEU A 3 17.49 -4.14 6.01
CA LEU A 3 16.12 -3.76 5.62
C LEU A 3 16.12 -2.92 4.34
N LYS A 4 17.10 -2.02 4.20
CA LYS A 4 17.24 -1.19 3.00
C LYS A 4 17.50 -2.04 1.76
N ASP A 5 18.45 -2.97 1.83
CA ASP A 5 18.75 -3.87 0.69
C ASP A 5 17.52 -4.70 0.29
N TYR A 6 16.74 -5.14 1.29
CA TYR A 6 15.50 -5.87 1.04
C TYR A 6 14.47 -5.00 0.33
N VAL A 7 14.18 -3.79 0.84
CA VAL A 7 13.19 -2.88 0.22
C VAL A 7 13.62 -2.45 -1.19
N GLU A 8 14.92 -2.21 -1.41
CA GLU A 8 15.45 -1.93 -2.74
C GLU A 8 15.20 -3.08 -3.72
N SER A 9 15.34 -4.34 -3.26
CA SER A 9 15.04 -5.52 -4.10
C SER A 9 13.55 -5.65 -4.48
N LEU A 10 12.66 -4.97 -3.76
CA LEU A 10 11.21 -5.00 -4.03
C LEU A 10 10.75 -3.96 -5.05
N LYS A 11 11.60 -3.03 -5.51
CA LYS A 11 11.18 -1.96 -6.44
C LYS A 11 10.73 -2.47 -7.80
N GLU A 12 11.31 -3.58 -8.26
CA GLU A 12 10.94 -4.23 -9.52
C GLU A 12 9.66 -5.06 -9.41
N LYS A 13 9.06 -5.13 -8.22
CA LYS A 13 7.84 -5.90 -7.92
C LYS A 13 6.66 -4.98 -7.65
N SER A 14 5.47 -5.51 -7.89
CA SER A 14 4.22 -4.92 -7.39
C SER A 14 3.93 -5.46 -6.00
N ILE A 15 3.48 -4.60 -5.08
CA ILE A 15 3.24 -5.00 -3.69
C ILE A 15 1.78 -4.70 -3.34
N ALA A 16 1.06 -5.68 -2.83
CA ALA A 16 -0.22 -5.46 -2.16
C ALA A 16 -0.03 -5.44 -0.64
N VAL A 17 -0.47 -4.37 0.02
CA VAL A 17 -0.55 -4.32 1.49
C VAL A 17 -2.00 -4.44 1.90
N ILE A 18 -2.34 -5.52 2.59
CA ILE A 18 -3.70 -5.81 3.03
C ILE A 18 -3.94 -5.20 4.42
N GLY A 19 -4.85 -4.25 4.47
CA GLY A 19 -5.21 -3.46 5.65
C GLY A 19 -4.40 -2.16 5.76
N ILE A 20 -5.10 -1.05 5.95
CA ILE A 20 -4.59 0.32 6.17
C ILE A 20 -4.79 0.70 7.65
N GLY A 21 -4.60 -0.27 8.54
CA GLY A 21 -4.62 -0.10 10.00
C GLY A 21 -3.32 0.51 10.51
N ILE A 22 -3.32 0.96 11.77
CA ILE A 22 -2.19 1.68 12.40
C ILE A 22 -0.85 0.96 12.19
N SER A 23 -0.81 -0.37 12.29
CA SER A 23 0.42 -1.16 12.12
C SER A 23 0.98 -1.16 10.69
N ASN A 24 0.11 -1.09 9.68
CA ASN A 24 0.52 -1.16 8.27
C ASN A 24 0.82 0.21 7.67
N ARG A 25 0.31 1.29 8.27
CA ARG A 25 0.57 2.66 7.81
C ARG A 25 2.06 3.00 7.67
N PRO A 26 2.92 2.75 8.69
CA PRO A 26 4.36 2.98 8.55
C PRO A 26 5.01 2.15 7.44
N LEU A 27 4.55 0.91 7.24
CA LEU A 27 5.06 0.02 6.19
C LEU A 27 4.69 0.56 4.79
N ILE A 28 3.44 0.94 4.59
CA ILE A 28 2.97 1.51 3.32
C ILE A 28 3.78 2.76 2.97
N GLU A 29 3.97 3.66 3.94
CA GLU A 29 4.75 4.88 3.76
C GLU A 29 6.21 4.60 3.46
N LEU A 30 6.83 3.63 4.13
CA LEU A 30 8.21 3.21 3.86
C LEU A 30 8.39 2.70 2.43
N LEU A 31 7.48 1.84 1.97
CA LEU A 31 7.53 1.26 0.62
C LEU A 31 7.32 2.33 -0.45
N LEU A 32 6.33 3.21 -0.27
CA LEU A 32 6.06 4.33 -1.19
C LEU A 32 7.22 5.31 -1.25
N ASN A 33 7.79 5.72 -0.11
CA ASN A 33 8.94 6.61 -0.06
C ASN A 33 10.20 5.99 -0.68
N SER A 34 10.28 4.66 -0.70
CA SER A 34 11.35 3.94 -1.39
C SER A 34 11.12 3.84 -2.90
N GLY A 35 9.94 4.24 -3.41
CA GLY A 35 9.60 4.17 -4.82
C GLY A 35 9.05 2.81 -5.27
N CYS A 36 8.59 1.97 -4.34
CA CYS A 36 7.95 0.70 -4.68
C CYS A 36 6.55 0.92 -5.27
N ASN A 37 6.12 0.03 -6.16
CA ASN A 37 4.77 0.02 -6.73
C ASN A 37 3.77 -0.62 -5.76
N VAL A 38 3.17 0.18 -4.88
CA VAL A 38 2.29 -0.30 -3.81
C VAL A 38 0.82 -0.11 -4.14
N THR A 39 0.04 -1.17 -3.93
CA THR A 39 -1.42 -1.16 -3.84
C THR A 39 -1.83 -1.37 -2.38
N ALA A 40 -2.47 -0.40 -1.77
CA ALA A 40 -3.02 -0.53 -0.43
C ALA A 40 -4.49 -0.98 -0.53
N CYS A 41 -4.80 -2.09 0.15
CA CYS A 41 -6.12 -2.70 0.10
C CYS A 41 -6.80 -2.61 1.48
N ASP A 42 -8.07 -2.23 1.54
CA ASP A 42 -8.82 -2.17 2.82
C ASP A 42 -10.32 -2.36 2.57
N MET A 43 -11.03 -2.93 3.55
CA MET A 43 -12.49 -3.05 3.46
C MET A 43 -13.19 -1.69 3.48
N ARG A 44 -12.58 -0.70 4.14
CA ARG A 44 -13.12 0.66 4.21
C ARG A 44 -13.12 1.33 2.85
N SER A 45 -14.16 2.12 2.58
CA SER A 45 -14.25 3.03 1.45
C SER A 45 -13.23 4.17 1.51
N PHE A 46 -13.08 4.91 0.41
CA PHE A 46 -12.16 6.05 0.36
C PHE A 46 -12.57 7.15 1.36
N GLU A 47 -13.88 7.38 1.50
CA GLU A 47 -14.47 8.34 2.41
C GLU A 47 -14.18 7.97 3.88
N GLU A 48 -14.29 6.69 4.23
CA GLU A 48 -13.97 6.17 5.57
C GLU A 48 -12.48 6.25 5.92
N LEU A 49 -11.59 6.21 4.91
CA LEU A 49 -10.15 6.45 5.11
C LEU A 49 -9.83 7.93 5.35
N GLY A 50 -10.70 8.84 4.91
CA GLY A 50 -10.58 10.28 5.09
C GLY A 50 -9.24 10.83 4.57
N GLU A 51 -8.64 11.73 5.35
CA GLU A 51 -7.36 12.38 5.01
C GLU A 51 -6.23 11.38 4.74
N TYR A 52 -6.27 10.21 5.37
CA TYR A 52 -5.23 9.21 5.16
C TYR A 52 -5.32 8.55 3.77
N GLY A 53 -6.55 8.35 3.25
CA GLY A 53 -6.76 7.91 1.88
C GLY A 53 -6.20 8.91 0.87
N VAL A 54 -6.41 10.20 1.11
CA VAL A 54 -5.86 11.30 0.29
C VAL A 54 -4.32 11.28 0.33
N LYS A 55 -3.73 11.24 1.53
CA LYS A 55 -2.26 11.15 1.70
C LYS A 55 -1.67 9.99 0.89
N LEU A 56 -2.26 8.79 0.96
CA LEU A 56 -1.77 7.64 0.22
C LEU A 56 -1.82 7.84 -1.29
N ARG A 57 -2.90 8.45 -1.82
CA ARG A 57 -3.00 8.79 -3.25
C ARG A 57 -1.93 9.77 -3.67
N GLU A 58 -1.69 10.82 -2.88
CA GLU A 58 -0.65 11.82 -3.15
C GLU A 58 0.75 11.22 -3.12
N MET A 59 0.99 10.23 -2.25
CA MET A 59 2.23 9.46 -2.21
C MET A 59 2.37 8.44 -3.37
N GLY A 60 1.39 8.35 -4.26
CA GLY A 60 1.42 7.48 -5.44
C GLY A 60 0.86 6.06 -5.23
N ALA A 61 0.18 5.80 -4.10
CA ALA A 61 -0.43 4.50 -3.86
C ALA A 61 -1.62 4.25 -4.81
N LYS A 62 -1.71 3.01 -5.31
CA LYS A 62 -2.96 2.46 -5.81
C LYS A 62 -3.82 2.07 -4.62
N LEU A 63 -5.12 2.32 -4.68
CA LEU A 63 -6.04 1.96 -3.61
C LEU A 63 -7.06 0.96 -4.14
N LYS A 64 -7.31 -0.08 -3.38
CA LYS A 64 -8.33 -1.09 -3.65
C LYS A 64 -9.20 -1.26 -2.42
N LEU A 65 -10.42 -0.73 -2.49
CA LEU A 65 -11.23 -0.42 -1.33
C LEU A 65 -12.62 -1.05 -1.45
N GLY A 66 -13.31 -1.23 -0.33
CA GLY A 66 -14.68 -1.76 -0.28
C GLY A 66 -14.74 -3.27 -0.08
N GLU A 67 -15.92 -3.85 -0.26
CA GLU A 67 -16.20 -5.27 0.03
C GLU A 67 -15.33 -6.22 -0.81
N ASP A 68 -15.04 -5.85 -2.06
CA ASP A 68 -14.28 -6.66 -3.02
C ASP A 68 -12.77 -6.37 -2.97
N TYR A 69 -12.26 -5.79 -1.87
CA TYR A 69 -10.85 -5.36 -1.76
C TYR A 69 -9.83 -6.50 -1.90
N LEU A 70 -10.27 -7.77 -1.80
CA LEU A 70 -9.46 -8.96 -1.96
C LEU A 70 -9.52 -9.59 -3.36
N ASP A 71 -10.39 -9.11 -4.25
CA ASP A 71 -10.65 -9.75 -5.56
C ASP A 71 -9.60 -9.38 -6.62
N ASP A 72 -9.04 -10.32 -7.37
CA ASP A 72 -7.98 -10.03 -8.35
C ASP A 72 -6.68 -9.45 -7.75
N LEU A 73 -6.26 -9.94 -6.57
CA LEU A 73 -4.88 -9.71 -6.09
C LEU A 73 -3.89 -10.51 -6.95
N ASN A 74 -3.16 -9.81 -7.82
CA ASN A 74 -2.25 -10.36 -8.83
C ASN A 74 -0.83 -9.79 -8.73
N GLN A 75 -0.43 -9.35 -7.54
CA GLN A 75 0.86 -8.73 -7.30
C GLN A 75 1.97 -9.79 -7.18
N ASP A 76 3.09 -9.59 -7.88
CA ASP A 76 4.23 -10.52 -8.02
C ASP A 76 5.38 -10.39 -7.00
#